data_AF-A0A8X8LCQ1-F1
#
_entry.id   AF-A0A8X8LCQ1-F1
#
_cell.length_a   1.000
_cell.length_b   1.000
_cell.length_c   1.000
_cell.angle_alpha   90.00
_cell.angle_beta   90.00
_cell.angle_gamma   90.00
#
_symmetry.space_group_name_H-M   'P 1'
#
loop_
_entity.id
_entity.type
_entity.pdbx_description
1 polymer ?
#
loop_
_entity_poly.entity_id
_entity_poly.type
_entity_poly.pdbx_seq_one_letter_code
_entity_poly.pdbx_strand_id
1 'polypeptide(L)'
;MAIYSNKMSDRLILFMKNVKMYTIYGIPNCDTVKKTLNWLESHQVKYDFHDYKKLGIDKEKLQTWCKQVGWETILNKKSATWRELGADVQVTIQTEAKAIQVMMANTSIIKRPVIEKNGKLLVVGFNEKQYGELF
;
A
#
# COMPACT_ATOMS: atom_id res chain seq x y z
N MET A 1 48.89 2.93 -13.73
CA MET A 1 48.28 3.59 -12.55
C MET A 1 46.78 3.71 -12.85
N ALA A 2 45.95 3.02 -12.08
CA ALA A 2 44.56 2.70 -12.42
C ALA A 2 43.58 3.86 -12.22
N ILE A 3 42.64 4.02 -13.15
CA ILE A 3 41.33 4.63 -12.90
C ILE A 3 40.27 3.86 -13.70
N TYR A 4 39.77 2.76 -13.12
CA TYR A 4 38.55 2.08 -13.57
C TYR A 4 37.48 2.26 -12.49
N SER A 5 36.23 2.39 -12.93
CA SER A 5 35.00 2.27 -12.14
C SER A 5 34.48 3.53 -11.42
N ASN A 6 33.53 4.23 -12.06
CA ASN A 6 32.32 4.68 -11.36
C ASN A 6 31.14 5.02 -12.33
N LYS A 7 30.88 4.19 -13.35
CA LYS A 7 29.78 4.43 -14.32
C LYS A 7 28.71 3.33 -14.37
N MET A 8 28.91 2.25 -13.60
CA MET A 8 28.01 1.09 -13.57
C MET A 8 26.98 1.17 -12.42
N SER A 9 27.28 1.94 -11.36
CA SER A 9 26.39 2.20 -10.21
C SER A 9 25.22 3.11 -10.56
N ASP A 10 25.46 4.21 -11.30
CA ASP A 10 24.40 5.18 -11.64
C ASP A 10 23.37 4.62 -12.62
N ARG A 11 23.80 3.76 -13.56
CA ARG A 11 22.87 3.08 -14.48
C ARG A 11 22.04 2.03 -13.75
N LEU A 12 22.57 1.32 -12.76
CA LEU A 12 21.77 0.43 -11.91
C LEU A 12 20.76 1.21 -11.08
N ILE A 13 21.14 2.34 -10.48
CA ILE A 13 20.23 3.18 -9.69
C ILE A 13 19.13 3.78 -10.58
N LEU A 14 19.44 4.17 -11.82
CA LEU A 14 18.46 4.70 -12.78
C LEU A 14 17.55 3.60 -13.35
N PHE A 15 18.05 2.38 -13.52
CA PHE A 15 17.28 1.21 -13.95
C PHE A 15 16.35 0.71 -12.82
N MET A 16 16.81 0.69 -11.56
CA MET A 16 15.99 0.37 -10.39
C MET A 16 14.94 1.45 -10.09
N LYS A 17 15.20 2.72 -10.42
CA LYS A 17 14.19 3.80 -10.34
C LYS A 17 13.11 3.69 -11.43
N ASN A 18 13.30 2.88 -12.48
CA ASN A 18 12.39 2.71 -13.62
C ASN A 18 11.75 1.32 -13.74
N VAL A 19 11.93 0.45 -12.74
CA VAL A 19 11.12 -0.78 -12.62
C VAL A 19 10.20 -0.64 -11.40
N LYS A 20 9.23 0.29 -11.45
CA LYS A 20 8.11 0.29 -10.49
C LYS A 20 6.97 -0.57 -11.02
N MET A 21 7.26 -1.87 -11.10
CA MET A 21 6.25 -2.90 -11.18
C MET A 21 5.43 -2.89 -9.88
N TYR A 22 4.17 -3.28 -9.97
CA TYR A 22 3.14 -3.02 -8.97
C TYR A 22 3.60 -3.20 -7.51
N THR A 23 3.17 -2.33 -6.59
CA THR A 23 3.46 -2.48 -5.16
C THR A 23 2.17 -2.78 -4.41
N ILE A 24 2.13 -3.90 -3.68
CA ILE A 24 0.97 -4.35 -2.91
C ILE A 24 1.25 -4.09 -1.45
N TYR A 25 0.39 -3.31 -0.81
CA TYR A 25 0.47 -3.00 0.59
C TYR A 25 -0.58 -3.79 1.37
N GLY A 26 -0.14 -4.45 2.44
CA GLY A 26 -1.04 -5.27 3.24
C GLY A 26 -0.36 -5.95 4.42
N ILE A 27 -0.97 -7.03 4.88
CA ILE A 27 -0.38 -7.96 5.85
C ILE A 27 -0.53 -9.38 5.30
N PRO A 28 0.46 -10.27 5.50
CA PRO A 28 0.46 -11.61 4.90
C PRO A 28 -0.69 -12.50 5.43
N ASN A 29 -1.10 -12.31 6.68
CA ASN A 29 -2.17 -13.08 7.32
C ASN A 29 -3.57 -12.50 7.08
N CYS A 30 -3.84 -11.96 5.88
CA CYS A 30 -5.17 -11.50 5.49
C CYS A 30 -5.64 -12.25 4.25
N ASP A 31 -6.82 -12.87 4.31
CA ASP A 31 -7.36 -13.69 3.21
C ASP A 31 -7.53 -12.90 1.93
N THR A 32 -7.98 -11.65 2.01
CA THR A 32 -8.09 -10.76 0.84
C THR A 32 -6.74 -10.46 0.21
N VAL A 33 -5.68 -10.30 1.02
CA VAL A 33 -4.31 -10.11 0.53
C VAL A 33 -3.84 -11.39 -0.16
N LYS A 34 -4.01 -12.56 0.47
CA LYS A 34 -3.66 -13.85 -0.15
C LYS A 34 -4.36 -14.06 -1.50
N LYS A 35 -5.65 -13.72 -1.60
CA LYS A 35 -6.40 -13.76 -2.87
C LYS A 35 -5.78 -12.86 -3.93
N THR A 36 -5.42 -11.63 -3.56
CA THR A 36 -4.71 -10.71 -4.47
C THR A 36 -3.37 -11.25 -4.93
N LEU A 37 -2.53 -11.75 -4.01
CA LEU A 37 -1.21 -12.29 -4.37
C LEU A 37 -1.34 -13.50 -5.30
N ASN A 38 -2.23 -14.44 -4.98
CA ASN A 38 -2.49 -15.61 -5.82
C ASN A 38 -2.99 -15.22 -7.22
N TRP A 39 -3.88 -14.22 -7.32
CA TRP A 39 -4.38 -13.74 -8.61
C TRP A 39 -3.25 -13.11 -9.44
N LEU A 40 -2.40 -12.29 -8.81
CA LEU A 40 -1.27 -11.67 -9.51
C LEU A 40 -0.25 -12.71 -9.98
N GLU A 41 0.03 -13.72 -9.16
CA GLU A 41 0.89 -14.84 -9.50
C GLU A 41 0.33 -15.68 -10.66
N SER A 42 -0.97 -15.99 -10.65
CA SER A 42 -1.61 -16.76 -11.73
C SER A 42 -1.60 -16.02 -13.07
N HIS A 43 -1.57 -14.69 -13.05
CA HIS A 43 -1.49 -13.83 -14.23
C HIS A 43 -0.06 -13.35 -14.52
N GLN A 44 0.94 -13.91 -13.84
CA GLN A 44 2.37 -13.59 -14.03
C GLN A 44 2.71 -12.09 -13.88
N VAL A 45 1.91 -11.37 -13.09
CA VAL A 45 2.15 -9.97 -12.77
C VAL A 45 3.24 -9.91 -11.70
N LYS A 46 4.40 -9.34 -12.02
CA LYS A 46 5.43 -9.12 -10.99
C LYS A 46 5.06 -7.94 -10.11
N TYR A 47 5.36 -8.09 -8.83
CA TYR A 47 5.04 -7.10 -7.83
C TYR A 47 6.00 -7.12 -6.64
N ASP A 48 6.05 -5.99 -5.93
CA ASP A 48 6.68 -5.85 -4.62
C ASP A 48 5.62 -5.89 -3.51
N PHE A 49 5.89 -6.58 -2.41
CA PHE A 49 4.97 -6.64 -1.26
C PHE A 49 5.49 -5.82 -0.08
N HIS A 50 4.68 -4.87 0.38
CA HIS A 50 4.93 -4.04 1.55
C HIS A 50 4.08 -4.49 2.74
N ASP A 51 4.75 -5.06 3.75
CA ASP A 51 4.10 -5.52 4.98
C ASP A 51 3.96 -4.38 6.00
N TYR A 52 2.73 -3.93 6.24
CA TYR A 52 2.41 -2.87 7.20
C TYR A 52 2.85 -3.17 8.63
N LYS A 53 2.92 -4.44 9.05
CA LYS A 53 3.32 -4.81 10.41
C LYS A 53 4.83 -4.72 10.61
N LYS A 54 5.61 -4.99 9.57
CA LYS A 54 7.08 -4.99 9.64
C LYS A 54 7.67 -3.64 9.28
N LEU A 55 7.12 -2.99 8.25
CA LEU A 55 7.67 -1.77 7.68
C LEU A 55 6.89 -0.51 8.07
N GLY A 56 5.70 -0.65 8.65
CA GLY A 56 4.84 0.48 8.94
C GLY A 56 4.28 1.12 7.67
N ILE A 57 3.93 2.40 7.75
CA ILE A 57 3.51 3.21 6.59
C ILE A 57 3.92 4.67 6.81
N ASP A 58 4.39 5.32 5.75
CA ASP A 58 4.79 6.72 5.81
C ASP A 58 3.59 7.66 5.72
N LYS A 59 3.70 8.82 6.37
CA LYS A 59 2.67 9.85 6.35
C LYS A 59 2.40 10.34 4.93
N GLU A 60 3.47 10.58 4.18
CA GLU A 60 3.44 11.08 2.81
C GLU A 60 2.69 10.11 1.90
N LYS A 61 2.88 8.81 2.11
CA LYS A 61 2.20 7.74 1.37
C LYS A 61 0.70 7.79 1.62
N LEU A 62 0.28 7.85 2.88
CA LEU A 62 -1.13 7.98 3.24
C LEU A 62 -1.74 9.26 2.69
N GLN A 63 -1.05 10.40 2.75
CA GLN A 63 -1.50 11.66 2.16
C GLN A 63 -1.72 11.52 0.65
N THR A 64 -0.78 10.88 -0.06
CA THR A 64 -0.90 10.63 -1.50
C THR A 64 -2.12 9.76 -1.83
N TRP A 65 -2.43 8.77 -1.02
CA TRP A 65 -3.63 7.95 -1.21
C TRP A 65 -4.92 8.70 -0.89
N CYS A 66 -4.94 9.43 0.24
CA CYS A 66 -6.11 10.21 0.65
C CYS A 66 -6.45 11.28 -0.38
N LYS A 67 -5.44 11.93 -0.97
CA LYS A 67 -5.65 12.88 -2.09
C LYS A 67 -6.24 12.25 -3.35
N GLN A 68 -6.03 10.94 -3.58
CA GLN A 68 -6.53 10.25 -4.78
C GLN A 68 -7.95 9.71 -4.59
N VAL A 69 -8.27 9.15 -3.42
CA VAL A 69 -9.53 8.40 -3.21
C VAL A 69 -10.31 8.78 -1.95
N GLY A 70 -9.85 9.76 -1.19
CA GLY A 70 -10.39 10.11 0.12
C GLY A 70 -9.89 9.18 1.24
N TRP A 71 -9.73 9.74 2.43
CA TRP A 71 -9.24 9.00 3.60
C TRP A 71 -10.25 7.94 4.08
N GLU A 72 -11.55 8.16 3.85
CA GLU A 72 -12.62 7.23 4.17
C GLU A 72 -12.52 5.94 3.35
N THR A 73 -12.01 6.05 2.11
CA THR A 73 -11.77 4.90 1.26
C THR A 73 -10.57 4.09 1.77
N ILE A 74 -9.55 4.74 2.30
CA ILE A 74 -8.35 4.08 2.84
C ILE A 74 -8.58 3.49 4.23
N LEU A 75 -9.45 4.10 5.04
CA LEU A 75 -9.76 3.64 6.38
C LEU A 75 -10.67 2.40 6.37
N ASN A 76 -10.27 1.36 7.10
CA ASN A 76 -11.03 0.13 7.29
C ASN A 76 -11.83 0.14 8.60
N LYS A 77 -13.02 0.75 8.56
CA LYS A 77 -13.99 0.75 9.67
C LYS A 77 -14.58 -0.63 10.00
N LYS A 78 -14.34 -1.66 9.17
CA LYS A 78 -14.84 -3.03 9.37
C LYS A 78 -13.83 -3.95 10.09
N SER A 79 -12.60 -3.50 10.31
CA SER A 79 -11.54 -4.29 10.94
C SER A 79 -11.83 -4.57 12.43
N ALA A 80 -11.27 -5.65 12.98
CA ALA A 80 -11.32 -5.92 14.42
C ALA A 80 -10.61 -4.80 15.20
N THR A 81 -9.42 -4.40 14.74
CA THR A 81 -8.65 -3.29 15.33
C THR A 81 -9.44 -1.99 15.37
N TRP A 82 -10.27 -1.67 14.36
CA TRP A 82 -11.14 -0.50 14.42
C TRP A 82 -12.10 -0.57 15.62
N ARG A 83 -12.72 -1.74 15.85
CA ARG A 83 -13.64 -1.94 16.99
C ARG A 83 -12.91 -1.82 18.33
N GLU A 84 -11.66 -2.26 18.38
CA GLU A 84 -10.79 -2.20 19.57
C GLU A 84 -10.30 -0.78 19.91
N LEU A 85 -10.33 0.18 18.98
CA LEU A 85 -9.88 1.56 19.23
C LEU A 85 -10.74 2.31 20.27
N GLY A 86 -11.95 1.83 20.58
CA GLY A 86 -12.90 2.55 21.43
C GLY A 86 -13.68 3.63 20.69
N ALA A 87 -14.92 3.86 21.11
CA ALA A 87 -15.82 4.81 20.44
C ALA A 87 -15.32 6.26 20.54
N ASP A 88 -14.66 6.61 21.65
CA ASP A 88 -14.05 7.91 21.92
C ASP A 88 -12.97 8.27 20.89
N VAL A 89 -12.11 7.31 20.52
CA VAL A 89 -11.10 7.53 19.48
C VAL A 89 -11.77 7.60 18.11
N GLN A 90 -12.72 6.70 17.82
CA GLN A 90 -13.40 6.64 16.52
C GLN A 90 -14.11 7.95 16.16
N VAL A 91 -14.80 8.59 17.11
CA VAL A 91 -15.51 9.85 16.87
C VAL A 91 -14.58 11.04 16.62
N THR A 92 -13.30 10.95 17.02
CA THR A 92 -12.32 12.01 16.75
C THR A 92 -11.89 12.04 15.28
N ILE A 93 -12.09 10.95 14.54
CA ILE A 93 -11.64 10.80 13.16
C ILE A 93 -12.65 11.47 12.23
N GLN A 94 -12.58 12.79 12.18
CA GLN A 94 -13.45 13.67 11.37
C GLN A 94 -12.71 14.38 10.24
N THR A 95 -11.37 14.29 10.20
CA THR A 95 -10.52 14.95 9.21
C THR A 95 -9.48 13.99 8.66
N GLU A 96 -9.01 14.25 7.45
CA GLU A 96 -7.90 13.50 6.84
C GLU A 96 -6.67 13.48 7.75
N ALA A 97 -6.29 14.64 8.31
CA ALA A 97 -5.13 14.75 9.18
C ALA A 97 -5.23 13.81 10.40
N LYS A 98 -6.42 13.76 11.02
CA LYS A 98 -6.65 12.87 12.16
C LYS A 98 -6.70 11.41 11.74
N ALA A 99 -7.33 11.09 10.61
CA ALA A 99 -7.38 9.75 10.05
C ALA A 99 -5.97 9.21 9.78
N ILE A 100 -5.11 10.02 9.15
CA ILE A 100 -3.72 9.65 8.86
C ILE A 100 -2.95 9.38 10.17
N GLN A 101 -3.08 10.26 11.17
CA GLN A 101 -2.43 10.06 12.46
C GLN A 101 -2.82 8.72 13.10
N VAL A 102 -4.12 8.39 13.12
CA VAL A 102 -4.60 7.14 13.73
C VAL A 102 -4.19 5.92 12.89
N MET A 103 -4.22 6.01 11.56
CA MET A 103 -3.76 4.95 10.66
C MET A 103 -2.27 4.63 10.81
N MET A 104 -1.43 5.64 11.00
CA MET A 104 0.01 5.44 11.25
C MET A 104 0.24 4.73 12.59
N ALA A 105 -0.49 5.13 13.63
CA ALA A 105 -0.41 4.48 14.94
C ALA A 105 -0.98 3.05 14.94
N ASN A 106 -1.93 2.76 14.05
CA ASN A 106 -2.66 1.49 14.02
C ASN A 106 -2.78 0.96 12.59
N THR A 107 -1.67 0.55 11.97
CA THR A 107 -1.64 0.18 10.54
C THR A 107 -2.62 -0.92 10.12
N SER A 108 -3.11 -1.72 11.07
CA SER A 108 -4.14 -2.75 10.83
C SER A 108 -5.53 -2.18 10.48
N ILE A 109 -5.79 -0.89 10.72
CA ILE A 109 -7.03 -0.22 10.31
C ILE A 109 -6.95 0.37 8.89
N ILE A 110 -5.83 0.22 8.19
CA ILE A 110 -5.71 0.60 6.79
C ILE A 110 -6.35 -0.50 5.94
N LYS A 111 -7.14 -0.14 4.92
CA LYS A 111 -7.67 -1.11 3.98
C LYS A 111 -6.55 -1.85 3.29
N ARG A 112 -6.82 -3.11 2.99
CA ARG A 112 -5.87 -4.03 2.40
C ARG A 112 -6.60 -5.01 1.48
N PRO A 113 -5.98 -5.40 0.36
CA PRO A 113 -4.75 -4.85 -0.18
C PRO A 113 -4.95 -3.42 -0.72
N VAL A 114 -3.88 -2.62 -0.77
CA VAL A 114 -3.81 -1.41 -1.61
C VAL A 114 -2.75 -1.68 -2.65
N ILE A 115 -3.04 -1.42 -3.93
CA ILE A 115 -2.07 -1.64 -5.01
C ILE A 115 -1.70 -0.30 -5.63
N GLU A 116 -0.40 -0.07 -5.79
CA GLU A 116 0.15 1.02 -6.57
C GLU A 116 0.74 0.54 -7.90
N LYS A 117 0.63 1.38 -8.93
CA LYS A 117 1.37 1.25 -10.19
C LYS A 117 2.15 2.55 -10.42
N ASN A 118 3.47 2.47 -10.55
CA ASN A 118 4.34 3.65 -10.71
C ASN A 118 4.13 4.73 -9.63
N GLY A 119 3.87 4.33 -8.38
CA GLY A 119 3.63 5.23 -7.24
C GLY A 119 2.27 5.94 -7.24
N LYS A 120 1.37 5.61 -8.17
CA LYS A 120 -0.04 6.03 -8.14
C LYS A 120 -0.90 4.90 -7.58
N LEU A 121 -1.90 5.24 -6.79
CA LEU A 121 -2.85 4.26 -6.28
C LEU A 121 -3.68 3.76 -7.46
N LEU A 122 -3.68 2.44 -7.66
CA LEU A 122 -4.40 1.77 -8.73
C LEU A 122 -5.74 1.22 -8.23
N VAL A 123 -5.73 0.50 -7.11
CA VAL A 123 -6.92 -0.13 -6.55
C VAL A 123 -6.80 -0.33 -5.04
N VAL A 124 -7.94 -0.22 -4.35
CA VAL A 124 -8.09 -0.55 -2.94
C VAL A 124 -9.04 -1.73 -2.79
N GLY A 125 -8.56 -2.80 -2.16
CA GLY A 125 -9.27 -4.06 -2.01
C GLY A 125 -9.01 -5.04 -3.14
N PHE A 126 -9.69 -6.18 -3.07
CA PHE A 126 -9.69 -7.21 -4.10
C PHE A 126 -11.05 -7.23 -4.80
N ASN A 127 -11.01 -7.12 -6.12
CA ASN A 127 -12.16 -7.34 -7.00
C ASN A 127 -11.64 -7.94 -8.30
N GLU A 128 -11.94 -9.21 -8.53
CA GLU A 128 -11.40 -9.97 -9.65
C GLU A 128 -11.75 -9.36 -11.01
N LYS A 129 -13.01 -8.91 -11.19
CA LYS A 129 -13.44 -8.25 -12.43
C LYS A 129 -12.61 -6.98 -12.69
N GLN A 130 -12.46 -6.16 -11.66
CA GLN A 130 -11.66 -4.93 -11.74
C GLN A 130 -10.20 -5.23 -12.04
N TYR A 131 -9.65 -6.33 -11.50
CA TYR A 131 -8.25 -6.70 -11.73
C TYR A 131 -8.01 -7.11 -13.17
N GLY A 132 -8.92 -7.87 -13.80
CA GLY A 132 -8.82 -8.22 -15.21
C GLY A 132 -8.84 -7.04 -16.18
N GLU A 133 -9.34 -5.87 -15.74
CA GLU A 133 -9.35 -4.62 -16.52
C GLU A 133 -8.07 -3.78 -16.28
N LEU A 134 -7.35 -3.99 -15.17
CA LEU A 134 -6.27 -3.12 -14.69
C LEU A 134 -4.85 -3.67 -14.91
N PHE A 135 -4.72 -5.00 -15.00
CA PHE A 135 -3.45 -5.72 -15.12
C PHE A 135 -3.36 -6.42 -16.47
#